data_AF-A0A6P0X349-F1
#
_entry.id   AF-A0A6P0X349-F1
#
_cell.length_a   1.000
_cell.length_b   1.000
_cell.length_c   1.000
_cell.angle_alpha   90.00
_cell.angle_beta   90.00
_cell.angle_gamma   90.00
#
_symmetry.space_group_name_H-M   'P 1'
#
loop_
_entity.id
_entity.type
_entity.pdbx_description
1 polymer ?
#
loop_
_entity_poly.entity_id
_entity_poly.type
_entity_poly.pdbx_seq_one_letter_code
_entity_poly.pdbx_strand_id
1 'polypeptide(L)'
;MRRDSIFYRLFQQSPTLIFELLETSPANATNYRFDSVAVKEPKFEIDGVFLPPDTEDAGVVYFCEVQFQKDEQLYERLFGESFLYFYRNRNRYSNWFVVVIYPTRSIEQSDIEPYRTLLNSPQVKRVYLDELGDIQQLPLGLALMVLTTVEEEQAPEEAQYLVNRTQEEVTEPAVNSAIIEMIKTIRRHRVRGPEPCARESGHGIPAFSAGRVVVQFRNRDLS
;
A
#
# COMPACT_ATOMS: atom_id res chain seq x y z
N MET A 1 -1.51 -3.79 12.45
CA MET A 1 -1.07 -5.19 12.24
C MET A 1 -2.13 -6.15 11.67
N ARG A 2 -3.37 -6.24 12.18
CA ARG A 2 -4.31 -7.32 11.75
C ARG A 2 -5.07 -7.05 10.44
N ARG A 3 -5.44 -5.79 10.14
CA ARG A 3 -6.09 -5.42 8.87
C ARG A 3 -5.09 -5.41 7.70
N ASP A 4 -3.85 -5.05 7.98
CA ASP A 4 -2.71 -5.12 7.05
C ASP A 4 -2.56 -6.55 6.48
N SER A 5 -2.82 -7.59 7.28
CA SER A 5 -2.80 -9.00 6.83
C SER A 5 -3.91 -9.37 5.82
N ILE A 6 -5.00 -8.60 5.76
CA ILE A 6 -6.09 -8.81 4.80
C ILE A 6 -5.70 -8.16 3.47
N PHE A 7 -5.18 -6.93 3.50
CA PHE A 7 -4.69 -6.24 2.30
C PHE A 7 -3.49 -6.96 1.69
N TYR A 8 -2.57 -7.46 2.52
CA TYR A 8 -1.47 -8.29 2.07
C TYR A 8 -1.97 -9.53 1.31
N ARG A 9 -2.96 -10.23 1.86
CA ARG A 9 -3.58 -11.40 1.19
C ARG A 9 -4.32 -11.02 -0.09
N LEU A 10 -5.04 -9.89 -0.09
CA LEU A 10 -5.71 -9.34 -1.26
C LEU A 10 -4.71 -9.14 -2.41
N PHE A 11 -3.62 -8.40 -2.16
CA PHE A 11 -2.63 -8.09 -3.18
C PHE A 11 -1.79 -9.31 -3.59
N GLN A 12 -1.53 -10.24 -2.67
CA GLN A 12 -0.86 -11.50 -2.99
C GLN A 12 -1.71 -12.38 -3.94
N GLN A 13 -3.03 -12.39 -3.77
CA GLN A 13 -3.94 -13.17 -4.61
C GLN A 13 -4.26 -12.46 -5.95
N SER A 14 -4.36 -11.13 -5.92
CA SER A 14 -4.69 -10.33 -7.08
C SER A 14 -3.87 -9.03 -7.09
N PRO A 15 -2.63 -9.06 -7.62
CA PRO A 15 -1.79 -7.88 -7.70
C PRO A 15 -2.41 -6.77 -8.56
N THR A 16 -3.28 -7.11 -9.52
CA THR A 16 -3.94 -6.16 -10.41
C THR A 16 -4.85 -5.17 -9.68
N LEU A 17 -5.28 -5.50 -8.46
CA LEU A 17 -6.16 -4.65 -7.65
C LEU A 17 -5.58 -3.25 -7.39
N ILE A 18 -4.25 -3.13 -7.31
CA ILE A 18 -3.63 -1.82 -7.11
C ILE A 18 -3.94 -0.86 -8.28
N PHE A 19 -4.11 -1.39 -9.49
CA PHE A 19 -4.38 -0.57 -10.66
C PHE A 19 -5.84 -0.14 -10.78
N GLU A 20 -6.76 -0.81 -10.09
CA GLU A 20 -8.15 -0.34 -9.95
C GLU A 20 -8.23 0.95 -9.12
N LEU A 21 -7.22 1.22 -8.28
CA LEU A 21 -7.11 2.46 -7.50
C LEU A 21 -6.51 3.63 -8.28
N LEU A 22 -6.02 3.37 -9.50
CA LEU A 22 -5.40 4.38 -10.34
C LEU A 22 -6.37 4.81 -11.44
N GLU A 23 -6.30 6.09 -11.83
CA GLU A 23 -7.08 6.61 -12.95
C GLU A 23 -6.64 6.03 -14.29
N THR A 24 -5.40 5.55 -14.37
CA THR A 24 -4.86 4.93 -15.59
C THR A 24 -4.04 3.69 -15.20
N SER A 25 -4.52 2.53 -15.65
CA SER A 25 -3.83 1.25 -15.47
C SER A 25 -2.80 1.04 -16.58
N PRO A 26 -1.59 0.53 -16.27
CA PRO A 26 -0.61 0.21 -17.31
C PRO A 26 -1.09 -0.96 -18.17
N ALA A 27 -0.76 -0.94 -19.47
CA ALA A 27 -1.21 -1.97 -20.42
C ALA A 27 -0.77 -3.40 -20.05
N ASN A 28 0.31 -3.53 -19.27
CA ASN A 28 0.85 -4.80 -18.78
C ASN A 28 0.46 -5.11 -17.32
N ALA A 29 -0.58 -4.48 -16.77
CA ALA A 29 -1.04 -4.65 -15.39
C ALA A 29 -1.16 -6.11 -14.94
N THR A 30 -1.67 -7.00 -15.80
CA THR A 30 -1.86 -8.43 -15.50
C THR A 30 -0.56 -9.20 -15.25
N ASN A 31 0.59 -8.63 -15.62
CA ASN A 31 1.89 -9.28 -15.52
C ASN A 31 2.71 -8.81 -14.31
N TYR A 32 2.14 -7.93 -13.47
CA TYR A 32 2.79 -7.50 -12.23
C TYR A 32 2.71 -8.58 -11.15
N ARG A 33 3.76 -8.68 -10.33
CA ARG A 33 3.80 -9.53 -9.14
C ARG A 33 3.89 -8.69 -7.88
N PHE A 34 3.24 -9.15 -6.82
CA PHE A 34 3.34 -8.58 -5.48
C PHE A 34 4.47 -9.26 -4.69
N ASP A 35 5.30 -8.48 -4.03
CA ASP A 35 6.43 -8.94 -3.21
C ASP A 35 6.58 -8.09 -1.94
N SER A 36 7.16 -8.67 -0.90
CA SER A 36 7.54 -7.97 0.34
C SER A 36 9.05 -8.10 0.50
N VAL A 37 9.73 -6.96 0.59
CA VAL A 37 11.19 -6.94 0.54
C VAL A 37 11.78 -6.36 1.82
N ALA A 38 12.55 -7.20 2.53
CA ALA A 38 13.38 -6.77 3.63
C ALA A 38 14.71 -6.18 3.10
N VAL A 39 14.97 -4.92 3.40
CA VAL A 39 16.23 -4.25 3.06
C VAL A 39 17.21 -4.45 4.22
N LYS A 40 18.31 -5.17 3.95
CA LYS A 40 19.35 -5.44 4.96
C LYS A 40 20.09 -4.11 5.29
N GLU A 41 19.97 -3.70 6.56
CA GLU A 41 20.45 -2.46 7.25
C GLU A 41 19.46 -1.27 7.30
N PRO A 42 19.38 -0.59 8.47
CA PRO A 42 18.64 -1.06 9.64
C PRO A 42 17.13 -1.19 9.33
N LYS A 43 16.58 -2.41 9.46
CA LYS A 43 15.14 -2.76 9.47
C LYS A 43 14.22 -1.87 8.62
N PHE A 44 14.48 -1.75 7.33
CA PHE A 44 13.50 -1.20 6.40
C PHE A 44 12.73 -2.37 5.76
N GLU A 45 11.43 -2.42 6.02
CA GLU A 45 10.51 -3.44 5.53
C GLU A 45 9.44 -2.72 4.72
N ILE A 46 9.49 -2.88 3.39
CA ILE A 46 8.45 -2.32 2.52
C ILE A 46 7.38 -3.40 2.34
N ASP A 47 6.19 -3.12 2.88
CA ASP A 47 5.12 -4.12 2.96
C ASP A 47 4.47 -4.42 1.61
N GLY A 48 4.45 -3.46 0.68
CA GLY A 48 3.89 -3.65 -0.65
C GLY A 48 4.78 -3.15 -1.78
N VAL A 49 5.45 -4.05 -2.49
CA VAL A 49 6.20 -3.74 -3.71
C VAL A 49 5.59 -4.51 -4.89
N PHE A 50 5.17 -3.78 -5.93
CA PHE A 50 4.64 -4.37 -7.15
C PHE A 50 5.68 -4.22 -8.26
N LEU A 51 6.16 -5.37 -8.71
CA LEU A 51 7.27 -5.46 -9.64
C LEU A 51 6.73 -5.59 -11.07
N PRO A 52 7.21 -4.75 -12.01
CA PRO A 52 6.88 -4.91 -13.41
C PRO A 52 7.42 -6.27 -13.93
N PRO A 53 6.86 -6.79 -15.03
CA PRO A 53 7.39 -8.00 -15.66
C PRO A 53 8.86 -7.82 -16.04
N ASP A 54 9.64 -8.91 -15.96
CA ASP A 54 11.04 -8.91 -16.36
C ASP A 54 11.12 -8.96 -17.91
N THR A 55 10.95 -7.80 -18.54
CA THR A 55 11.06 -7.56 -19.99
C THR A 55 12.32 -6.77 -20.34
N GLU A 56 12.68 -6.70 -21.63
CA GLU A 56 13.81 -5.86 -22.08
C GLU A 56 13.62 -4.37 -21.75
N ASP A 57 12.37 -3.89 -21.80
CA ASP A 57 12.02 -2.54 -21.38
C ASP A 57 11.80 -2.45 -19.87
N ALA A 58 12.48 -1.49 -19.23
CA ALA A 58 12.35 -1.24 -17.80
C ALA A 58 10.96 -0.67 -17.47
N GLY A 59 10.19 -1.36 -16.65
CA GLY A 59 8.87 -0.93 -16.20
C GLY A 59 8.88 0.05 -15.02
N VAL A 60 7.69 0.38 -14.51
CA VAL A 60 7.51 1.21 -13.31
C VAL A 60 7.37 0.29 -12.10
N VAL A 61 8.12 0.56 -11.03
CA VAL A 61 7.90 -0.11 -9.74
C VAL A 61 6.87 0.66 -8.92
N TYR A 62 5.90 -0.03 -8.34
CA TYR A 62 4.91 0.60 -7.45
C TYR A 62 5.19 0.20 -6.00
N PHE A 63 5.15 1.18 -5.12
CA PHE A 63 5.19 1.01 -3.68
C PHE A 63 3.80 1.29 -3.12
N CYS A 64 3.28 0.40 -2.28
CA CYS A 64 1.97 0.54 -1.68
C CYS A 64 2.07 0.44 -0.16
N GLU A 65 1.52 1.43 0.53
CA GLU A 65 1.30 1.37 1.96
C GLU A 65 -0.20 1.40 2.27
N VAL A 66 -0.63 0.56 3.20
CA VAL A 66 -2.00 0.55 3.72
C VAL A 66 -1.97 0.96 5.19
N GLN A 67 -2.56 2.11 5.51
CA GLN A 67 -2.46 2.69 6.84
C GLN A 67 -3.83 2.83 7.52
N PHE A 68 -4.10 1.99 8.52
CA PHE A 68 -5.35 2.00 9.29
C PHE A 68 -5.26 2.68 10.66
N GLN A 69 -4.07 3.09 11.08
CA GLN A 69 -3.83 3.79 12.33
C GLN A 69 -3.01 5.04 12.05
N LYS A 70 -3.20 6.10 12.82
CA LYS A 70 -2.44 7.32 12.58
C LYS A 70 -0.95 7.07 12.87
N ASP A 71 -0.12 7.33 11.89
CA ASP A 71 1.35 7.29 11.98
C ASP A 71 1.86 8.66 11.54
N GLU A 72 2.40 9.43 12.49
CA GLU A 72 2.87 10.80 12.25
C GLU A 72 4.25 10.84 11.59
N GLN A 73 4.86 9.68 11.30
CA GLN A 73 6.13 9.56 10.58
C GLN A 73 6.02 8.66 9.35
N LEU A 74 4.80 8.47 8.84
CA LEU A 74 4.57 7.57 7.73
C LEU A 74 5.30 8.03 6.47
N TYR A 75 5.23 9.32 6.14
CA TYR A 75 5.79 9.82 4.87
C TYR A 75 7.33 9.85 4.88
N GLU A 76 7.94 10.15 6.02
CA GLU A 76 9.38 10.02 6.29
C GLU A 76 9.84 8.61 5.90
N ARG A 77 9.16 7.60 6.47
CA ARG A 77 9.47 6.18 6.30
C ARG A 77 9.23 5.75 4.87
N LEU A 78 8.02 5.96 4.36
CA LEU A 78 7.61 5.53 3.03
C LEU A 78 8.52 6.05 1.93
N PHE A 79 8.83 7.36 1.91
CA PHE A 79 9.68 7.92 0.86
C PHE A 79 11.15 7.53 1.04
N GLY A 80 11.65 7.49 2.27
CA GLY A 80 13.01 7.03 2.56
C GLY A 80 13.23 5.60 2.07
N GLU A 81 12.32 4.69 2.40
CA GLU A 81 12.37 3.29 2.03
C GLU A 81 12.20 3.09 0.52
N SER A 82 11.17 3.72 -0.08
CA SER A 82 10.88 3.61 -1.52
C SER A 82 12.06 4.10 -2.36
N PHE A 83 12.66 5.23 -2.02
CA PHE A 83 13.79 5.79 -2.76
C PHE A 83 15.07 5.00 -2.55
N LEU A 84 15.29 4.45 -1.35
CA LEU A 84 16.42 3.55 -1.10
C LEU A 84 16.30 2.27 -1.94
N TYR A 85 15.10 1.67 -1.97
CA TYR A 85 14.84 0.50 -2.81
C TYR A 85 15.06 0.80 -4.29
N PHE A 86 14.47 1.90 -4.78
CA PHE A 86 14.59 2.32 -6.17
C PHE A 86 16.04 2.61 -6.54
N TYR A 87 16.81 3.27 -5.68
CA TYR A 87 18.24 3.52 -5.88
C TYR A 87 19.03 2.21 -6.02
N ARG A 88 18.81 1.24 -5.13
CA ARG A 88 19.52 -0.06 -5.15
C ARG A 88 19.20 -0.90 -6.39
N ASN A 89 18.04 -0.67 -7.01
CA ASN A 89 17.54 -1.41 -8.17
C ASN A 89 17.37 -0.52 -9.42
N ARG A 90 18.08 0.60 -9.48
CA ARG A 90 17.82 1.67 -10.47
C ARG A 90 17.87 1.19 -11.92
N ASN A 91 18.70 0.19 -12.22
CA ASN A 91 18.84 -0.40 -13.55
C ASN A 91 17.65 -1.27 -13.97
N ARG A 92 16.79 -1.69 -13.04
CA ARG A 92 15.63 -2.55 -13.33
C ARG A 92 14.37 -1.78 -13.70
N TYR A 93 14.30 -0.50 -13.35
CA TYR A 93 13.06 0.28 -13.43
C TYR A 93 13.29 1.60 -14.15
N SER A 94 12.35 1.97 -15.01
CA SER A 94 12.36 3.28 -15.67
C SER A 94 11.81 4.37 -14.76
N ASN A 95 10.86 4.02 -13.89
CA ASN A 95 10.20 4.96 -12.99
C ASN A 95 9.73 4.30 -11.69
N TRP A 96 9.27 5.13 -10.75
CA TRP A 96 8.61 4.71 -9.51
C TRP A 96 7.22 5.36 -9.37
N PHE A 97 6.37 4.73 -8.59
CA PHE A 97 5.05 5.24 -8.22
C PHE A 97 4.70 4.82 -6.79
N VAL A 98 3.98 5.65 -6.06
CA VAL A 98 3.55 5.37 -4.68
C VAL A 98 2.03 5.43 -4.56
N VAL A 99 1.45 4.45 -3.89
CA VAL A 99 0.03 4.43 -3.52
C VAL A 99 -0.08 4.32 -2.00
N VAL A 100 -0.83 5.22 -1.38
CA VAL A 100 -1.13 5.17 0.06
C VAL A 100 -2.62 5.02 0.24
N ILE A 101 -3.03 3.97 0.95
CA ILE A 101 -4.45 3.62 1.16
C ILE A 101 -4.81 3.86 2.62
N TYR A 102 -5.81 4.71 2.84
CA TYR A 102 -6.36 5.04 4.15
C TYR A 102 -7.83 4.64 4.24
N PRO A 103 -8.33 4.27 5.43
CA PRO A 103 -9.76 4.10 5.60
C PRO A 103 -10.52 5.42 5.48
N THR A 104 -9.95 6.52 6.02
CA THR A 104 -10.50 7.88 6.01
C THR A 104 -9.37 8.91 6.06
N ARG A 105 -9.65 10.18 5.72
CA ARG A 105 -8.67 11.28 5.82
C ARG A 105 -8.13 11.53 7.23
N SER A 106 -8.90 11.22 8.27
CA SER A 106 -8.49 11.52 9.65
C SER A 106 -7.32 10.66 10.15
N ILE A 107 -7.02 9.56 9.45
CA ILE A 107 -5.89 8.68 9.72
C ILE A 107 -4.60 9.16 9.08
N GLU A 108 -4.67 10.01 8.06
CA GLU A 108 -3.48 10.59 7.42
C GLU A 108 -2.64 11.37 8.44
N GLN A 109 -1.31 11.30 8.28
CA GLN A 109 -0.34 12.09 9.04
C GLN A 109 -0.73 13.57 9.05
N SER A 110 -0.62 14.23 10.20
CA SER A 110 -1.09 15.61 10.38
C SER A 110 -0.22 16.61 9.63
N ASP A 111 1.10 16.46 9.73
CA ASP A 111 2.06 17.35 9.10
C ASP A 111 2.54 16.76 7.77
N ILE A 112 1.93 17.24 6.69
CA ILE A 112 2.25 16.83 5.32
C ILE A 112 3.08 17.86 4.55
N GLU A 113 3.28 19.05 5.13
CA GLU A 113 3.93 20.18 4.45
C GLU A 113 5.37 19.85 4.00
N PRO A 114 6.20 19.12 4.78
CA PRO A 114 7.52 18.70 4.33
C PRO A 114 7.51 17.88 3.03
N TYR A 115 6.43 17.13 2.78
CA TYR A 115 6.30 16.22 1.64
C TYR A 115 5.36 16.71 0.54
N ARG A 116 4.80 17.92 0.68
CA ARG A 116 3.77 18.46 -0.22
C ARG A 116 4.09 18.32 -1.71
N THR A 117 5.36 18.51 -2.09
CA THR A 117 5.78 18.41 -3.49
C THR A 117 5.67 16.97 -4.01
N LEU A 118 6.02 15.99 -3.18
CA LEU A 118 5.87 14.57 -3.52
C LEU A 118 4.40 14.19 -3.51
N LEU A 119 3.64 14.59 -2.48
CA LEU A 119 2.23 14.25 -2.32
C LEU A 119 1.32 14.87 -3.38
N ASN A 120 1.73 15.97 -4.00
CA ASN A 120 1.04 16.61 -5.13
C ASN A 120 1.61 16.18 -6.50
N SER A 121 2.63 15.31 -6.52
CA SER A 121 3.18 14.77 -7.76
C SER A 121 2.21 13.77 -8.38
N PRO A 122 2.14 13.68 -9.73
CA PRO A 122 1.37 12.62 -10.39
C PRO A 122 1.89 11.20 -10.08
N GLN A 123 3.07 11.06 -9.46
CA GLN A 123 3.64 9.77 -9.07
C GLN A 123 3.17 9.25 -7.71
N VAL A 124 2.37 10.04 -6.98
CA VAL A 124 1.86 9.67 -5.66
C VAL A 124 0.34 9.73 -5.67
N LYS A 125 -0.32 8.62 -5.35
CA LYS A 125 -1.77 8.55 -5.19
C LYS A 125 -2.11 8.27 -3.74
N ARG A 126 -2.89 9.16 -3.13
CA ARG A 126 -3.55 8.92 -1.84
C ARG A 126 -4.98 8.48 -2.11
N VAL A 127 -5.37 7.37 -1.53
CA VAL A 127 -6.69 6.74 -1.65
C VAL A 127 -7.34 6.74 -0.27
N TYR A 128 -8.58 7.23 -0.20
CA TYR A 128 -9.39 7.17 1.01
C TYR A 128 -10.61 6.29 0.70
N LEU A 129 -10.71 5.17 1.41
CA LEU A 129 -11.69 4.12 1.10
C LEU A 129 -13.14 4.58 1.32
N ASP A 130 -13.37 5.47 2.29
CA ASP A 130 -14.66 6.12 2.53
C ASP A 130 -15.09 7.09 1.41
N GLU A 131 -14.18 7.49 0.53
CA GLU A 131 -14.44 8.40 -0.59
C GLU A 131 -14.64 7.69 -1.94
N LEU A 132 -14.53 6.36 -1.97
CA LEU A 132 -14.68 5.59 -3.22
C LEU A 132 -16.15 5.45 -3.69
N GLY A 133 -17.11 5.82 -2.84
CA GLY A 133 -18.54 5.80 -3.16
C GLY A 133 -19.24 4.51 -2.70
N ASP A 134 -20.33 4.18 -3.38
CA ASP A 134 -21.18 3.03 -3.02
C ASP A 134 -20.47 1.70 -3.31
N ILE A 135 -20.28 0.91 -2.25
CA ILE A 135 -19.62 -0.40 -2.28
C ILE A 135 -20.23 -1.36 -3.31
N GLN A 136 -21.53 -1.28 -3.57
CA GLN A 136 -22.20 -2.17 -4.52
C GLN A 136 -21.90 -1.82 -5.98
N GLN A 137 -21.51 -0.57 -6.24
CA GLN A 137 -21.16 -0.07 -7.58
C GLN A 137 -19.66 -0.19 -7.87
N LEU A 138 -18.85 -0.49 -6.86
CA LEU A 138 -17.41 -0.62 -7.01
C LEU A 138 -17.01 -1.91 -7.76
N PRO A 139 -15.88 -1.92 -8.47
CA PRO A 139 -15.21 -3.15 -8.85
C PRO A 139 -15.05 -4.08 -7.63
N LEU A 140 -15.20 -5.38 -7.83
CA LEU A 140 -15.24 -6.36 -6.73
C LEU A 140 -14.03 -6.24 -5.80
N GLY A 141 -12.85 -6.01 -6.37
CA GLY A 141 -11.62 -5.76 -5.64
C GLY A 141 -11.68 -4.57 -4.69
N LEU A 142 -12.11 -3.41 -5.21
CA LEU A 142 -12.30 -2.20 -4.40
C LEU A 142 -13.40 -2.38 -3.36
N ALA A 143 -14.50 -3.05 -3.72
CA ALA A 143 -15.59 -3.34 -2.80
C ALA A 143 -15.11 -4.18 -1.60
N LEU A 144 -14.22 -5.15 -1.82
CA LEU A 144 -13.59 -5.93 -0.75
C LEU A 144 -12.71 -5.07 0.17
N MET A 145 -11.99 -4.08 -0.38
CA MET A 145 -11.23 -3.12 0.42
C MET A 145 -12.14 -2.23 1.26
N VAL A 146 -13.21 -1.68 0.66
CA VAL A 146 -14.20 -0.85 1.37
C VAL A 146 -14.96 -1.65 2.41
N LEU A 147 -15.21 -2.95 2.20
CA LEU A 147 -15.81 -3.82 3.22
C LEU A 147 -14.98 -3.85 4.53
N THR A 148 -13.70 -3.49 4.50
CA THR A 148 -12.87 -3.37 5.72
C THR A 148 -13.12 -2.09 6.52
N THR A 149 -13.86 -1.12 5.96
CA THR A 149 -14.16 0.19 6.56
C THR A 149 -15.64 0.47 6.81
N VAL A 150 -16.58 -0.23 6.14
CA VAL A 150 -18.05 -0.18 6.39
C VAL A 150 -18.41 -0.25 7.88
N GLU A 151 -19.53 0.30 8.35
CA GLU A 151 -19.94 0.21 9.76
C GLU A 151 -20.35 -1.23 10.18
N GLU A 152 -20.30 -1.54 11.48
CA GLU A 152 -20.61 -2.90 11.97
C GLU A 152 -22.05 -3.33 11.69
N GLU A 153 -23.00 -2.40 11.70
CA GLU A 153 -24.42 -2.69 11.44
C GLU A 153 -24.67 -3.07 9.96
N GLN A 154 -23.96 -2.43 9.03
CA GLN A 154 -24.13 -2.64 7.58
C GLN A 154 -23.24 -3.76 7.04
N ALA A 155 -22.11 -4.04 7.69
CA ALA A 155 -21.13 -5.01 7.23
C ALA A 155 -21.69 -6.43 6.94
N PRO A 156 -22.67 -6.99 7.68
CA PRO A 156 -23.24 -8.29 7.36
C PRO A 156 -24.01 -8.30 6.04
N GLU A 157 -24.78 -7.25 5.77
CA GLU A 157 -25.57 -7.12 4.54
C GLU A 157 -24.63 -6.96 3.34
N GLU A 158 -23.66 -6.06 3.43
CA GLU A 158 -22.69 -5.83 2.37
C GLU A 158 -21.79 -7.05 2.11
N ALA A 159 -21.38 -7.75 3.17
CA ALA A 159 -20.63 -9.00 3.01
C ALA A 159 -21.46 -10.06 2.28
N GLN A 160 -22.76 -10.16 2.58
CA GLN A 160 -23.62 -11.14 1.93
C GLN A 160 -23.86 -10.78 0.46
N TYR A 161 -24.06 -9.49 0.16
CA TYR A 161 -24.14 -8.99 -1.21
C TYR A 161 -22.88 -9.37 -2.01
N LEU A 162 -21.69 -9.10 -1.46
CA LEU A 162 -20.42 -9.41 -2.13
C LEU A 162 -20.18 -10.91 -2.32
N VAL A 163 -20.65 -11.77 -1.41
CA VAL A 163 -20.60 -13.23 -1.59
C VAL A 163 -21.43 -13.64 -2.81
N ASN A 164 -22.68 -13.16 -2.91
CA ASN A 164 -23.56 -13.50 -4.03
C ASN A 164 -22.98 -13.01 -5.35
N ARG A 165 -22.53 -11.75 -5.39
CA ARG A 165 -21.91 -11.16 -6.57
C ARG A 165 -20.64 -11.91 -7.01
N THR A 166 -19.81 -12.34 -6.06
CA THR A 166 -18.62 -13.17 -6.36
C THR A 166 -19.02 -14.48 -7.03
N GLN A 167 -20.08 -15.13 -6.55
CA GLN A 167 -20.60 -16.39 -7.13
C GLN A 167 -21.11 -16.22 -8.56
N GLU A 168 -21.64 -15.07 -8.90
CA GLU A 168 -22.16 -14.76 -10.24
C GLU A 168 -21.06 -14.31 -11.20
N GLU A 169 -20.14 -13.43 -10.77
CA GLU A 169 -19.14 -12.80 -11.63
C GLU A 169 -17.85 -13.62 -11.78
N VAL A 170 -17.48 -14.44 -10.78
CA VAL A 170 -16.19 -15.14 -10.75
C VAL A 170 -16.38 -16.61 -11.11
N THR A 171 -16.06 -16.95 -12.35
CA THR A 171 -16.19 -18.30 -12.90
C THR A 171 -15.11 -19.27 -12.41
N GLU A 172 -13.92 -18.75 -12.10
CA GLU A 172 -12.78 -19.56 -11.65
C GLU A 172 -12.98 -20.07 -10.21
N PRO A 173 -13.15 -21.38 -9.97
CA PRO A 173 -13.57 -21.88 -8.65
C PRO A 173 -12.56 -21.59 -7.52
N ALA A 174 -11.27 -21.61 -7.84
CA ALA A 174 -10.21 -21.32 -6.88
C ALA A 174 -10.23 -19.85 -6.43
N VAL A 175 -10.40 -18.94 -7.39
CA VAL A 175 -10.49 -17.49 -7.15
C VAL A 175 -11.78 -17.15 -6.39
N ASN A 176 -12.89 -17.74 -6.82
CA ASN A 176 -14.19 -17.60 -6.17
C ASN A 176 -14.12 -17.99 -4.68
N SER A 177 -13.58 -19.16 -4.39
CA SER A 177 -13.42 -19.67 -3.02
C SER A 177 -12.50 -18.79 -2.18
N ALA A 178 -11.41 -18.30 -2.77
CA ALA A 178 -10.48 -17.39 -2.11
C ALA A 178 -11.16 -16.07 -1.70
N ILE A 179 -11.94 -15.47 -2.61
CA ILE A 179 -12.68 -14.23 -2.34
C ILE A 179 -13.73 -14.43 -1.25
N ILE A 180 -14.50 -15.52 -1.31
CA ILE A 180 -15.50 -15.82 -0.29
C ILE A 180 -14.85 -16.02 1.10
N GLU A 181 -13.72 -16.74 1.18
CA GLU A 181 -13.01 -16.90 2.44
C GLU A 181 -12.44 -15.59 2.98
N MET A 182 -12.05 -14.68 2.10
CA MET A 182 -11.61 -13.35 2.47
C MET A 182 -12.75 -12.49 3.02
N ILE A 183 -13.94 -12.50 2.38
CA ILE A 183 -15.14 -11.83 2.89
C ILE A 183 -15.49 -12.35 4.29
N LYS A 184 -15.51 -13.68 4.47
CA LYS A 184 -15.73 -14.30 5.79
C LYS A 184 -14.67 -13.88 6.81
N THR A 185 -13.43 -13.76 6.37
CA THR A 185 -12.32 -13.33 7.22
C THR A 185 -12.50 -11.89 7.66
N ILE A 186 -12.82 -10.97 6.75
CA ILE A 186 -13.13 -9.56 7.07
C ILE A 186 -14.27 -9.50 8.10
N ARG A 187 -15.34 -10.26 7.89
CA ARG A 187 -16.47 -10.34 8.83
C ARG A 187 -16.05 -10.84 10.22
N ARG A 188 -15.29 -11.94 10.31
CA ARG A 188 -14.81 -12.51 11.58
C ARG A 188 -13.92 -11.54 12.36
N HIS A 189 -13.09 -10.77 11.65
CA HIS A 189 -12.14 -9.84 12.29
C HIS A 189 -12.81 -8.60 12.86
N ARG A 190 -14.01 -8.24 12.39
CA ARG A 190 -14.79 -7.11 12.93
C ARG A 190 -15.48 -7.45 14.26
N VAL A 191 -15.99 -8.69 14.39
CA VAL A 191 -16.68 -9.15 15.62
C VAL A 191 -15.73 -9.22 16.83
N ARG A 192 -14.41 -9.27 16.64
CA ARG A 192 -13.41 -9.10 17.70
C ARG A 192 -12.88 -7.67 17.64
N GLY A 193 -13.50 -6.76 18.40
CA GLY A 193 -13.09 -5.35 18.50
C GLY A 193 -11.59 -5.17 18.85
N PRO A 194 -11.05 -3.95 18.66
CA PRO A 194 -9.66 -3.67 18.96
C PRO A 194 -9.39 -3.87 20.47
N GLU A 195 -8.54 -4.83 20.82
CA GLU A 195 -7.96 -4.86 22.16
C GLU A 195 -7.11 -3.60 22.34
N PRO A 196 -7.25 -2.86 23.45
CA PRO A 196 -6.42 -1.70 23.71
C PRO A 196 -4.96 -2.15 23.85
N CYS A 197 -4.13 -1.79 22.88
CA CYS A 197 -2.69 -1.99 22.97
C CYS A 197 -2.17 -1.06 24.07
N ALA A 198 -1.63 -1.66 25.14
CA ALA A 198 -1.05 -0.93 26.25
C ALA A 198 0.07 -0.01 25.74
N ARG A 199 -0.03 1.28 26.07
CA ARG A 199 1.04 2.26 25.88
C ARG A 199 2.26 1.83 26.71
N GLU A 200 3.32 1.38 26.04
CA GLU A 200 4.66 1.46 26.61
C GLU A 200 5.29 2.79 26.19
N SER A 201 5.15 3.76 27.08
CA SER A 201 6.01 4.94 27.15
C SER A 201 7.44 4.50 27.48
N GLY A 202 8.36 4.65 26.54
CA GLY A 202 9.78 4.35 26.72
C GLY A 202 10.66 5.39 26.04
N HIS A 203 11.31 6.23 26.84
CA HIS A 203 12.29 7.24 26.43
C HIS A 203 13.53 6.62 25.77
N GLY A 204 14.10 7.32 24.79
CA GLY A 204 15.52 7.16 24.43
C GLY A 204 15.84 7.55 23.00
N ILE A 205 16.15 8.83 22.76
CA ILE A 205 16.90 9.27 21.57
C ILE A 205 18.35 8.82 21.74
N PRO A 206 18.95 8.01 20.86
CA PRO A 206 20.40 7.91 20.76
C PRO A 206 20.91 9.09 19.93
N ALA A 207 21.86 9.82 20.50
CA ALA A 207 22.58 10.89 19.81
C ALA A 207 23.25 10.35 18.53
N PHE A 208 22.95 10.97 17.39
CA PHE A 208 23.70 10.79 16.15
C PHE A 208 25.10 11.39 16.31
N SER A 209 26.14 10.58 16.18
CA SER A 209 27.50 11.09 15.94
C SER A 209 27.61 11.50 14.48
N ALA A 210 27.97 12.76 14.25
CA ALA A 210 28.11 13.33 12.92
C ALA A 210 29.33 12.73 12.20
N GLY A 211 29.08 11.78 11.29
CA GLY A 211 30.02 11.42 10.23
C GLY A 211 29.98 12.48 9.13
N ARG A 212 30.97 13.39 9.12
CA ARG A 212 31.18 14.34 8.01
C ARG A 212 31.48 13.57 6.72
N VAL A 213 30.56 13.59 5.75
CA VAL A 213 30.88 13.25 4.36
C VAL A 213 31.40 14.54 3.69
N VAL A 214 32.71 14.59 3.44
CA VAL A 214 33.35 15.66 2.66
C VAL A 214 33.13 15.35 1.18
N VAL A 215 32.29 16.15 0.52
CA VAL A 215 32.15 16.11 -0.94
C VAL A 215 33.33 16.90 -1.54
N GLN A 216 34.34 16.20 -2.07
CA GLN A 216 35.38 16.82 -2.89
C GLN A 216 34.84 17.06 -4.31
N PHE A 217 34.64 18.33 -4.67
CA PHE A 217 34.45 18.74 -6.05
C PHE A 217 35.80 18.67 -6.78
N ARG A 218 35.93 17.74 -7.74
CA ARG A 218 37.00 17.82 -8.77
C ARG A 218 36.52 18.76 -9.86
N ASN A 219 37.05 19.98 -9.90
CA ASN A 219 36.99 20.82 -11.08
C ASN A 219 37.74 20.14 -12.22
N ARG A 220 37.08 20.00 -13.37
CA ARG A 220 37.75 19.73 -14.65
C ARG A 220 38.37 21.05 -15.10
N ASP A 221 39.69 21.09 -15.18
CA ASP A 221 40.36 22.18 -15.88
C ASP A 221 40.23 21.95 -17.39
N LEU A 222 39.72 22.98 -18.05
CA LEU A 222 39.87 23.24 -19.48
C LEU A 222 41.30 23.73 -19.71
N SER A 223 42.04 23.01 -20.55
CA SER A 223 43.06 23.57 -21.44
C SER A 223 43.28 22.61 -22.60
#